data_AF-A0A2V6YWN7-F1
#
_entry.id   AF-A0A2V6YWN7-F1
#
_cell.length_a   1.000
_cell.length_b   1.000
_cell.length_c   1.000
_cell.angle_alpha   90.00
_cell.angle_beta   90.00
_cell.angle_gamma   90.00
#
_symmetry.space_group_name_H-M   'P 1'
#
loop_
_entity.id
_entity.type
_entity.pdbx_description
1 polymer ?
#
loop_
_entity_poly.entity_id
_entity_poly.type
_entity_poly.pdbx_seq_one_letter_code
_entity_poly.pdbx_strand_id
1 'polypeptide(L)'
;MTSRIASGAALVLLGAGCDPVVNVAGSFFPAWMVSMVVGVGLTVAARYVFVVARLEPDLGPPILIYTCLGLLLTVLAWLVLYRA
;
A
#
# COMPACT_ATOMS: atom_id res chain seq x y z
N MET A 1 19.84 24.51 -34.53
CA MET A 1 19.42 23.17 -34.04
C MET A 1 19.47 23.08 -32.52
N THR A 2 20.53 23.58 -31.88
CA THR A 2 20.76 23.66 -30.42
C THR A 2 19.67 24.40 -29.63
N SER A 3 19.12 25.50 -30.16
CA SER A 3 18.07 26.28 -29.48
C SER A 3 16.73 25.54 -29.36
N ARG A 4 16.37 24.69 -30.33
CA ARG A 4 15.12 23.90 -30.27
C ARG A 4 15.19 22.77 -29.24
N ILE A 5 16.38 22.18 -29.09
CA ILE A 5 16.65 21.14 -28.07
C ILE A 5 16.62 21.77 -26.68
N ALA A 6 17.21 22.97 -26.51
CA ALA A 6 17.16 23.70 -25.25
C ALA A 6 15.73 24.09 -24.84
N SER A 7 14.90 24.57 -25.78
CA SER A 7 13.49 24.87 -25.50
C SER A 7 12.66 23.62 -25.19
N GLY A 8 12.90 22.51 -25.89
CA GLY A 8 12.24 21.23 -25.61
C GLY A 8 12.59 20.67 -24.24
N ALA A 9 13.88 20.72 -23.87
CA ALA A 9 14.36 20.30 -22.55
C ALA A 9 13.79 21.17 -21.43
N ALA A 10 13.72 22.49 -21.62
CA ALA A 10 13.11 23.40 -20.66
C ALA A 10 11.61 23.10 -20.46
N LEU A 11 10.87 22.80 -21.53
CA LEU A 11 9.44 22.45 -21.45
C LEU A 11 9.19 21.14 -20.68
N VAL A 12 10.04 20.13 -20.92
CA VAL A 12 9.98 18.84 -20.20
C VAL A 12 10.33 19.02 -18.73
N LEU A 13 11.35 19.82 -18.39
CA LEU A 13 11.74 20.09 -17.01
C LEU A 13 10.69 20.90 -16.24
N LEU A 14 10.04 21.87 -16.88
CA LEU A 14 8.95 22.65 -16.28
C LEU A 14 7.66 21.83 -16.13
N GLY A 15 7.41 20.86 -17.01
CA GLY A 15 6.25 19.96 -16.93
C GLY A 15 6.45 18.77 -15.98
N ALA A 16 7.70 18.34 -15.74
CA ALA A 16 8.00 17.19 -14.88
C ALA A 16 7.70 17.41 -13.39
N GLY A 17 7.58 18.67 -12.94
CA GLY A 17 7.12 19.01 -11.58
C GLY A 17 5.61 19.27 -11.47
N CYS A 18 4.88 19.19 -12.59
CA CYS A 18 3.42 19.19 -12.62
C CYS A 18 2.91 17.75 -12.72
N ASP A 19 3.56 16.79 -12.05
CA ASP A 19 2.94 15.50 -11.83
C ASP A 19 1.71 15.75 -10.95
N PRO A 20 0.48 15.51 -11.42
CA PRO A 20 -0.66 15.61 -10.53
C PRO A 20 -0.55 14.43 -9.56
N VAL A 21 0.11 14.69 -8.43
CA VAL A 21 0.20 13.80 -7.26
C VAL A 21 -1.21 13.76 -6.66
N VAL A 22 -2.11 13.03 -7.30
CA VAL A 22 -3.51 12.91 -6.87
C VAL A 22 -3.54 12.01 -5.65
N ASN A 23 -3.79 12.61 -4.48
CA ASN A 23 -3.89 11.85 -3.25
C ASN A 23 -5.23 11.12 -3.25
N VAL A 24 -5.17 9.81 -3.42
CA VAL A 24 -6.35 8.96 -3.31
C VAL A 24 -6.44 8.53 -1.87
N ALA A 25 -7.28 9.22 -1.08
CA ALA A 25 -7.62 8.85 0.29
C ALA A 25 -6.40 8.39 1.13
N GLY A 26 -5.32 9.16 1.19
CA GLY A 26 -4.14 8.79 1.97
C GLY A 26 -3.23 7.75 1.31
N SER A 27 -3.23 7.67 -0.03
CA SER A 27 -2.29 6.84 -0.79
C SER A 27 -0.84 7.33 -0.69
N PHE A 28 -0.64 8.58 -0.26
CA PHE A 28 0.69 9.13 -0.02
C PHE A 28 1.17 8.97 1.42
N PHE A 29 2.48 9.10 1.57
CA PHE A 29 3.13 9.08 2.87
C PHE A 29 2.51 10.15 3.80
N PRO A 30 2.27 9.85 5.09
CA PRO A 30 2.55 8.58 5.80
C PRO A 30 1.35 7.62 5.90
N ALA A 31 0.20 7.97 5.30
CA ALA A 31 -1.08 7.31 5.59
C ALA A 31 -1.09 5.82 5.22
N TRP A 32 -0.62 5.46 4.02
CA TRP A 32 -0.51 4.05 3.61
C TRP A 32 0.48 3.23 4.46
N MET A 33 1.51 3.85 5.05
CA MET A 33 2.43 3.16 5.94
C MET A 33 1.74 2.82 7.25
N VAL A 34 0.94 3.73 7.79
CA VAL A 34 0.13 3.46 8.99
C VAL A 34 -0.86 2.32 8.73
N SER A 35 -1.55 2.31 7.58
CA SER A 35 -2.46 1.20 7.26
C SER A 35 -1.72 -0.13 7.07
N MET A 36 -0.52 -0.14 6.47
CA MET A 36 0.33 -1.33 6.41
C MET A 36 0.73 -1.83 7.79
N VAL A 37 1.19 -0.96 8.68
CA VAL A 37 1.58 -1.35 10.04
C VAL A 37 0.41 -1.96 10.80
N VAL A 38 -0.78 -1.32 10.72
CA VAL A 38 -2.01 -1.85 11.32
C VAL A 38 -2.39 -3.20 10.70
N GLY A 39 -2.40 -3.31 9.37
CA GLY A 39 -2.77 -4.53 8.66
C GLY A 39 -1.83 -5.70 8.98
N VAL A 40 -0.52 -5.47 9.02
CA VAL A 40 0.47 -6.47 9.42
C VAL A 40 0.27 -6.87 10.88
N GLY A 41 0.08 -5.91 11.79
CA GLY A 41 -0.20 -6.19 13.20
C GLY A 41 -1.43 -7.08 13.40
N LEU A 42 -2.52 -6.77 12.69
CA LEU A 42 -3.75 -7.58 12.71
C LEU A 42 -3.53 -8.98 12.11
N THR A 43 -2.70 -9.11 11.07
CA THR A 43 -2.35 -10.41 10.47
C THR A 43 -1.59 -11.29 11.44
N VAL A 44 -0.64 -10.72 12.18
CA VAL A 44 0.09 -11.42 13.24
C VAL A 44 -0.86 -11.85 14.35
N ALA A 45 -1.79 -10.98 14.78
CA ALA A 45 -2.81 -11.32 15.76
C ALA A 45 -3.72 -12.47 15.27
N ALA A 46 -4.19 -12.41 14.03
CA ALA A 46 -5.00 -13.46 13.41
C ALA A 46 -4.24 -14.79 13.34
N ARG A 47 -2.94 -14.76 13.00
CA ARG A 47 -2.08 -15.95 13.04
C ARG A 47 -2.03 -16.57 14.43
N TYR A 48 -1.85 -15.77 15.48
CA TYR A 48 -1.87 -16.31 16.85
C TYR A 48 -3.21 -16.97 17.19
N VAL A 49 -4.33 -16.39 16.74
CA VAL A 49 -5.65 -17.01 16.90
C VAL A 49 -5.72 -18.36 16.18
N PHE A 50 -5.24 -18.46 14.95
CA PHE A 50 -5.23 -19.73 14.21
C PHE A 50 -4.35 -20.81 14.84
N VAL A 51 -3.19 -20.43 15.38
CA VAL A 51 -2.28 -21.34 16.10
C VAL A 51 -2.96 -21.90 17.36
N VAL A 52 -3.56 -21.02 18.17
CA VAL A 52 -4.25 -21.40 19.41
C VAL A 52 -5.47 -22.26 19.12
N ALA A 53 -6.21 -21.93 18.05
CA ALA A 53 -7.37 -22.69 17.60
C ALA A 53 -7.02 -23.99 16.85
N ARG A 54 -5.72 -24.29 16.63
CA ARG A 54 -5.23 -25.47 15.90
C ARG A 54 -5.70 -25.54 14.43
N LEU A 55 -5.97 -24.38 13.82
CA LEU A 55 -6.39 -24.29 12.42
C LEU A 55 -5.21 -24.23 11.42
N GLU A 56 -3.98 -23.99 11.90
CA GLU A 56 -2.80 -23.90 11.01
C GLU A 56 -2.64 -25.08 10.02
N PRO A 57 -2.90 -26.35 10.39
CA PRO A 57 -2.82 -27.47 9.46
C PRO A 57 -3.84 -27.43 8.31
N ASP A 58 -4.97 -26.74 8.49
CA ASP A 58 -6.10 -26.74 7.55
C ASP A 58 -6.08 -25.54 6.58
N LEU A 59 -5.27 -24.51 6.84
CA LEU A 59 -5.27 -23.26 6.08
C LEU A 59 -4.65 -23.38 4.67
N GLY A 60 -3.95 -24.48 4.36
CA GLY A 60 -3.25 -24.64 3.09
C GLY A 60 -1.90 -23.88 3.07
N PRO A 61 -1.42 -23.40 1.90
CA PRO A 61 -0.09 -22.81 1.78
C PRO A 61 0.06 -21.51 2.59
N PRO A 62 0.90 -21.46 3.64
CA PRO A 62 0.91 -20.34 4.60
C PRO A 62 1.35 -19.02 3.96
N ILE A 63 2.28 -19.05 3.01
CA ILE A 63 2.75 -17.85 2.31
C ILE A 63 1.58 -17.16 1.60
N LEU A 64 0.75 -17.92 0.89
CA LEU A 64 -0.39 -17.35 0.16
C LEU A 64 -1.43 -16.80 1.13
N ILE A 65 -1.80 -17.59 2.15
CA ILE A 65 -2.85 -17.22 3.11
C ILE A 65 -2.48 -15.96 3.89
N TYR A 66 -1.31 -15.92 4.51
CA TYR A 66 -0.93 -14.77 5.34
C TYR A 66 -0.61 -13.53 4.50
N THR A 67 -0.13 -13.69 3.26
CA THR A 67 0.07 -12.56 2.35
C THR A 67 -1.27 -11.97 1.91
N CYS A 68 -2.22 -12.81 1.48
CA CYS A 68 -3.56 -12.37 1.10
C CYS A 68 -4.31 -11.75 2.28
N LEU A 69 -4.20 -12.35 3.47
CA LEU A 69 -4.79 -11.81 4.69
C LEU A 69 -4.19 -10.47 5.08
N GLY A 70 -2.86 -10.32 4.98
CA GLY A 70 -2.16 -9.06 5.21
C GLY A 70 -2.55 -7.96 4.24
N LEU A 71 -2.67 -8.29 2.95
CA LEU A 71 -3.17 -7.36 1.95
C LEU A 71 -4.62 -6.94 2.26
N LEU A 72 -5.49 -7.91 2.55
CA LEU A 72 -6.89 -7.64 2.88
C LEU A 72 -7.02 -6.73 4.10
N LEU A 73 -6.32 -7.04 5.20
CA LEU A 73 -6.39 -6.25 6.43
C LEU A 73 -5.74 -4.86 6.28
N THR A 74 -4.67 -4.76 5.50
CA THR A 74 -4.05 -3.46 5.16
C THR A 74 -5.02 -2.59 4.36
N VAL A 75 -5.66 -3.16 3.34
CA VAL A 75 -6.64 -2.43 2.52
C VAL A 75 -7.85 -2.05 3.37
N LEU A 76 -8.39 -2.96 4.19
CA LEU A 76 -9.49 -2.65 5.12
C LEU A 76 -9.12 -1.55 6.12
N ALA A 77 -7.92 -1.57 6.67
CA ALA A 77 -7.43 -0.52 7.58
C ALA A 77 -7.31 0.82 6.85
N TRP A 78 -6.67 0.86 5.68
CA TRP A 78 -6.57 2.06 4.84
C TRP A 78 -7.95 2.63 4.57
N LEU A 79 -8.86 1.73 4.23
CA LEU A 79 -10.20 2.05 3.89
C LEU A 79 -10.95 2.66 5.11
N VAL A 80 -10.92 2.03 6.27
CA VAL A 80 -11.58 2.55 7.49
C VAL A 80 -10.97 3.88 7.96
N LEU A 81 -9.66 4.05 7.81
CA LEU A 81 -8.96 5.24 8.33
C LEU A 81 -9.03 6.46 7.39
N TYR A 82 -9.08 6.24 6.07
CA TYR A 82 -8.86 7.33 5.11
C TYR A 82 -9.90 7.49 4.00
N ARG A 83 -10.75 6.49 3.72
CA ARG A 83 -11.89 6.67 2.77
C ARG A 83 -13.23 6.95 3.44
N ALA A 84 -13.37 6.60 4.71
CA ALA A 84 -14.67 6.52 5.40
C ALA A 84 -15.17 7.91 5.80
#